data_AF-A0A5B7AU40-F1
#
_entry.id   AF-A0A5B7AU40-F1
#
_cell.length_a   1.000
_cell.length_b   1.000
_cell.length_c   1.000
_cell.angle_alpha   90.00
_cell.angle_beta   90.00
_cell.angle_gamma   90.00
#
_symmetry.space_group_name_H-M   'P 1'
#
loop_
_entity.id
_entity.type
_entity.pdbx_description
1 polymer ?
#
loop_
_entity_poly.entity_id
_entity_poly.type
_entity_poly.pdbx_seq_one_letter_code
_entity_poly.pdbx_strand_id
1 'polypeptide(L)'
;MVDLTSSPRPTISYRPIRPSDLEVLEKIHDDLFPIRYESEFFHNVVNGRDIVSWGAVDRSRPNGQSDELIGFVTTRIVLAKESEIEDLLGVDSSKSDQTLVYILTLGVVESYRNLGIATSLVREVIKYASSFPTCRAVYLHVISYNSPAIHLYKKMSFQCVRRLYGFYFINGQHYDSYLFIYYVNGGRSPCSPLELVTLAATYIRSGFKSMAARLRKSEEKKVLRWPKGKETCCLMTATQNKRSFTTEDAGCQFV
;
A
#
# COMPACT_ATOMS: atom_id res chain seq x y z
N MET A 1 -5.28 39.76 -35.20
CA MET A 1 -4.86 38.36 -35.45
C MET A 1 -5.20 37.59 -34.19
N VAL A 2 -6.37 36.94 -34.18
CA VAL A 2 -6.89 36.24 -33.00
C VAL A 2 -6.29 34.84 -33.04
N ASP A 3 -5.53 34.49 -32.00
CA ASP A 3 -4.87 33.20 -31.88
C ASP A 3 -5.94 32.12 -31.65
N LEU A 4 -6.28 31.39 -32.71
CA LEU A 4 -7.40 30.45 -32.80
C LEU A 4 -6.92 28.99 -32.70
N THR A 5 -6.07 28.64 -31.74
CA THR A 5 -5.61 27.25 -31.59
C THR A 5 -5.29 26.83 -30.15
N SER A 6 -6.11 27.20 -29.16
CA SER A 6 -6.19 26.38 -27.93
C SER A 6 -7.45 25.53 -28.00
N SER A 7 -7.29 24.25 -28.38
CA SER A 7 -8.35 23.27 -28.09
C SER A 7 -8.67 23.35 -26.58
N PRO A 8 -9.93 23.52 -26.18
CA PRO A 8 -10.28 23.64 -24.78
C PRO A 8 -9.77 22.41 -24.02
N ARG A 9 -9.16 22.63 -22.85
CA ARG A 9 -8.74 21.53 -21.99
C ARG A 9 -9.97 20.69 -21.62
N PRO A 10 -9.91 19.35 -21.71
CA PRO A 10 -11.07 18.52 -21.47
C PRO A 10 -11.53 18.66 -20.02
N THR A 11 -12.84 18.76 -19.83
CA THR A 11 -13.45 18.91 -18.49
C THR A 11 -14.03 17.58 -18.06
N ILE A 12 -13.18 16.78 -17.41
CA ILE A 12 -13.50 15.41 -17.04
C ILE A 12 -14.43 15.38 -15.82
N SER A 13 -15.53 14.64 -15.92
CA SER A 13 -16.44 14.33 -14.81
C SER A 13 -16.58 12.82 -14.65
N TYR A 14 -16.87 12.38 -13.42
CA TYR A 14 -17.06 10.96 -13.09
C TYR A 14 -18.48 10.72 -12.60
N ARG A 15 -19.11 9.64 -13.05
CA ARG A 15 -20.47 9.25 -12.66
C ARG A 15 -20.64 7.72 -12.68
N PRO A 16 -21.64 7.14 -12.00
CA PRO A 16 -22.00 5.75 -12.22
C PRO A 16 -22.35 5.48 -13.69
N ILE A 17 -22.06 4.26 -14.16
CA ILE A 17 -22.51 3.78 -15.47
C ILE A 17 -24.03 3.53 -15.40
N ARG A 18 -24.72 3.77 -16.51
CA ARG A 18 -26.18 3.73 -16.63
C ARG A 18 -26.62 2.88 -17.83
N PRO A 19 -27.90 2.48 -17.93
CA PRO A 19 -28.43 1.73 -19.08
C PRO A 19 -28.16 2.38 -20.44
N SER A 20 -28.15 3.71 -20.51
CA SER A 20 -27.84 4.46 -21.75
C SER A 20 -26.40 4.32 -22.24
N ASP A 21 -25.49 3.82 -21.40
CA ASP A 21 -24.08 3.65 -21.75
C ASP A 21 -23.78 2.29 -22.40
N LEU A 22 -24.77 1.39 -22.54
CA LEU A 22 -24.57 0.00 -22.97
C LEU A 22 -23.76 -0.12 -24.27
N GLU A 23 -24.24 0.51 -25.34
CA GLU A 23 -23.61 0.42 -26.66
C GLU A 23 -22.19 0.99 -26.66
N VAL A 24 -21.98 2.12 -25.98
CA VAL A 24 -20.65 2.73 -25.92
C VAL A 24 -19.69 1.92 -25.05
N LEU A 25 -20.20 1.30 -23.98
CA LEU A 25 -19.41 0.46 -23.09
C LEU A 25 -18.92 -0.78 -23.84
N GLU A 26 -19.80 -1.46 -24.57
CA GLU A 26 -19.46 -2.62 -25.43
C GLU A 26 -18.41 -2.23 -26.46
N LYS A 27 -18.64 -1.13 -27.19
CA LYS A 27 -17.71 -0.62 -28.19
C LYS A 27 -16.33 -0.33 -27.62
N ILE A 28 -16.25 0.39 -26.50
CA ILE A 28 -14.95 0.71 -25.89
C ILE A 28 -14.29 -0.58 -25.36
N HIS A 29 -15.03 -1.57 -24.87
CA HIS A 29 -14.42 -2.85 -24.48
C HIS A 29 -13.81 -3.57 -25.68
N ASP A 30 -14.54 -3.63 -26.80
CA ASP A 30 -14.09 -4.25 -28.04
C ASP A 30 -12.83 -3.58 -28.62
N ASP A 31 -12.76 -2.26 -28.52
CA ASP A 31 -11.62 -1.47 -29.00
C ASP A 31 -10.39 -1.62 -28.08
N LEU A 32 -10.60 -1.79 -26.77
CA LEU A 32 -9.53 -1.75 -25.77
C LEU A 32 -8.99 -3.11 -25.34
N PHE A 33 -9.81 -4.16 -25.36
CA PHE A 33 -9.47 -5.46 -24.78
C PHE A 33 -9.43 -6.56 -25.84
N PRO A 34 -8.40 -7.42 -25.84
CA PRO A 34 -8.32 -8.56 -26.74
C PRO A 34 -9.22 -9.74 -26.31
N ILE A 35 -9.88 -9.63 -25.15
CA ILE A 35 -10.76 -10.65 -24.57
C ILE A 35 -12.20 -10.19 -24.76
N ARG A 36 -13.05 -11.09 -25.25
CA ARG A 36 -14.48 -10.84 -25.41
C ARG A 36 -15.23 -11.16 -24.12
N TYR A 37 -16.18 -10.31 -23.80
CA TYR A 37 -17.10 -10.49 -22.68
C TYR A 37 -18.49 -10.78 -23.26
N GLU A 38 -19.25 -11.63 -22.57
CA GLU A 38 -20.63 -11.96 -22.96
C GLU A 38 -21.56 -10.74 -22.77
N SER A 39 -22.61 -10.63 -23.58
CA SER A 39 -23.60 -9.53 -23.46
C SER A 39 -24.20 -9.41 -22.06
N GLU A 40 -24.35 -10.53 -21.34
CA GLU A 40 -24.83 -10.55 -19.96
C GLU A 40 -23.93 -9.75 -19.01
N PHE A 41 -22.60 -9.76 -19.20
CA PHE A 41 -21.67 -8.95 -18.42
C PHE A 41 -22.02 -7.46 -18.53
N PHE A 42 -22.22 -6.96 -19.76
CA PHE A 42 -22.52 -5.55 -19.99
C PHE A 42 -23.89 -5.17 -19.43
N HIS A 43 -24.90 -6.03 -19.61
CA HIS A 43 -26.21 -5.84 -18.98
C HIS A 43 -26.13 -5.76 -17.46
N ASN A 44 -25.29 -6.59 -16.83
CA ASN A 44 -25.08 -6.53 -15.39
C ASN A 44 -24.37 -5.24 -14.94
N VAL A 45 -23.39 -4.76 -15.72
CA VAL A 45 -22.69 -3.49 -15.46
C VAL A 45 -23.65 -2.30 -15.49
N VAL A 46 -24.44 -2.17 -16.56
CA VAL A 46 -25.28 -0.96 -16.77
C VAL A 46 -26.53 -0.93 -15.87
N ASN A 47 -26.97 -2.09 -15.39
CA ASN A 47 -28.09 -2.22 -14.45
C ASN A 47 -27.65 -2.32 -12.99
N GLY A 48 -26.34 -2.33 -12.70
CA GLY A 48 -25.81 -2.42 -11.34
C GLY A 48 -26.08 -3.77 -10.65
N ARG A 49 -26.15 -4.87 -11.40
CA ARG A 49 -26.39 -6.22 -10.87
C ARG A 49 -25.07 -6.89 -10.51
N ASP A 50 -24.77 -6.98 -9.21
CA ASP A 50 -23.54 -7.56 -8.66
C ASP A 50 -22.23 -6.93 -9.19
N ILE A 51 -22.34 -5.78 -9.87
CA ILE A 51 -21.23 -5.03 -10.44
C ILE A 51 -21.44 -3.57 -10.09
N VAL A 52 -20.41 -2.97 -9.50
CA VAL A 52 -20.34 -1.54 -9.21
C VAL A 52 -19.37 -0.91 -10.17
N SER A 53 -19.78 0.18 -10.82
CA SER A 53 -19.06 0.74 -11.94
C SER A 53 -19.12 2.26 -11.98
N TRP A 54 -18.03 2.87 -12.46
CA TRP A 54 -17.93 4.31 -12.68
C TRP A 54 -17.41 4.57 -14.09
N GLY A 55 -17.99 5.57 -14.74
CA GLY A 55 -17.59 6.10 -16.03
C GLY A 55 -16.96 7.50 -15.89
N ALA A 56 -16.04 7.81 -16.79
CA ALA A 56 -15.54 9.15 -17.02
C ALA A 56 -16.15 9.70 -18.31
N VAL A 57 -16.55 10.98 -18.28
CA VAL A 57 -17.11 11.72 -19.43
C VAL A 57 -16.39 13.05 -19.57
N ASP A 58 -16.29 13.57 -20.79
CA ASP A 58 -15.76 14.91 -21.05
C ASP A 58 -16.89 15.90 -21.34
N ARG A 59 -17.18 16.76 -20.36
CA ARG A 59 -18.26 17.75 -20.42
C ARG A 59 -18.02 18.84 -21.47
N SER A 60 -16.79 18.96 -21.96
CA SER A 60 -16.43 19.96 -22.98
C SER A 60 -16.67 19.50 -24.42
N ARG A 61 -17.01 18.22 -24.65
CA ARG A 61 -17.26 17.70 -26.00
C ARG A 61 -18.48 18.38 -26.65
N PRO A 62 -18.34 18.86 -27.90
CA PRO A 62 -19.45 19.47 -28.63
C PRO A 62 -20.51 18.42 -29.05
N ASN A 63 -21.58 18.88 -29.70
CA ASN A 63 -22.55 18.04 -30.40
C ASN A 63 -23.29 17.02 -29.51
N GLY A 64 -23.51 17.33 -28.23
CA GLY A 64 -24.23 16.45 -27.31
C GLY A 64 -23.45 15.22 -26.86
N GLN A 65 -22.16 15.10 -27.20
CA GLN A 65 -21.30 14.00 -26.77
C GLN A 65 -20.71 14.20 -25.36
N SER A 66 -21.18 15.23 -24.64
CA SER A 66 -20.67 15.62 -23.32
C SER A 66 -21.01 14.64 -22.20
N ASP A 67 -21.85 13.63 -22.48
CA ASP A 67 -22.18 12.54 -21.56
C ASP A 67 -21.74 11.15 -22.06
N GLU A 68 -21.07 11.07 -23.21
CA GLU A 68 -20.53 9.82 -23.75
C GLU A 68 -19.29 9.38 -22.94
N LEU A 69 -19.18 8.09 -22.64
CA LEU A 69 -18.05 7.55 -21.89
C LEU A 69 -16.74 7.68 -22.67
N ILE A 70 -15.70 8.10 -21.97
CA ILE A 70 -14.30 8.15 -22.44
C ILE A 70 -13.38 7.27 -21.59
N GLY A 71 -13.91 6.70 -20.52
CA GLY A 71 -13.23 5.74 -19.67
C GLY A 71 -14.21 5.14 -18.67
N PHE A 72 -13.82 4.01 -18.08
CA PHE A 72 -14.65 3.30 -17.13
C PHE A 72 -13.81 2.41 -16.22
N VAL A 73 -14.40 2.05 -15.09
CA VAL A 73 -13.95 0.94 -14.24
C VAL A 73 -15.16 0.14 -13.79
N THR A 74 -15.05 -1.18 -13.80
CA THR A 74 -16.07 -2.12 -13.33
C THR A 74 -15.48 -2.98 -12.22
N THR A 75 -16.27 -3.23 -11.18
CA THR A 75 -15.81 -3.94 -9.98
C THR A 75 -16.90 -4.83 -9.42
N ARG A 76 -16.51 -5.87 -8.67
CA ARG A 76 -17.43 -6.73 -7.93
C ARG A 76 -16.93 -6.92 -6.50
N ILE A 77 -17.86 -7.02 -5.55
CA ILE A 77 -17.54 -7.43 -4.19
C ILE A 77 -17.50 -8.96 -4.16
N VAL A 78 -16.44 -9.53 -3.59
CA VAL A 78 -16.22 -10.97 -3.45
C VAL A 78 -16.04 -11.29 -1.97
N LEU A 79 -16.58 -12.42 -1.51
CA LEU A 79 -16.28 -12.94 -0.18
C LEU A 79 -14.83 -13.43 -0.13
N ALA A 80 -14.08 -13.02 0.89
CA ALA A 80 -12.66 -13.36 1.01
C ALA A 80 -12.39 -14.87 0.95
N LYS A 81 -13.25 -15.67 1.59
CA LYS A 81 -13.18 -17.15 1.62
C LYS A 81 -13.44 -17.83 0.29
N GLU A 82 -14.07 -17.14 -0.64
CA GLU A 82 -14.38 -17.66 -1.99
C GLU A 82 -13.39 -17.13 -3.02
N SER A 83 -12.41 -16.32 -2.60
CA SER A 83 -11.45 -15.69 -3.49
C SER A 83 -10.17 -16.54 -3.64
N GLU A 84 -9.53 -16.45 -4.79
CA GLU A 84 -8.22 -17.07 -5.08
C GLU A 84 -7.04 -16.46 -4.30
N ILE A 85 -7.34 -15.43 -3.50
CA ILE A 85 -6.36 -14.67 -2.70
C ILE A 85 -6.63 -14.78 -1.20
N GLU A 86 -7.46 -15.74 -0.76
CA GLU A 86 -7.69 -15.99 0.67
C GLU A 86 -6.35 -16.18 1.42
N ASP A 87 -5.41 -16.89 0.79
CA ASP A 87 -4.07 -17.16 1.34
C ASP A 87 -3.21 -15.89 1.50
N LEU A 88 -3.59 -14.79 0.86
CA LEU A 88 -2.90 -13.49 0.93
C LEU A 88 -3.52 -12.55 1.97
N LEU A 89 -4.51 -12.99 2.73
CA LEU A 89 -5.08 -12.24 3.84
C LEU A 89 -4.51 -12.77 5.15
N GLY A 90 -4.00 -11.88 5.99
CA GLY A 90 -3.56 -12.25 7.34
C GLY A 90 -4.70 -12.89 8.12
N VAL A 91 -4.44 -14.06 8.70
CA VAL A 91 -5.42 -14.86 9.45
C VAL A 91 -5.97 -14.05 10.62
N ASP A 92 -7.21 -13.59 10.48
CA ASP A 92 -8.02 -13.04 11.55
C ASP A 92 -9.19 -14.01 11.72
N SER A 93 -8.93 -15.13 12.40
CA SER A 93 -9.82 -16.31 12.53
C SER A 93 -11.19 -16.01 13.14
N SER A 94 -11.44 -14.77 13.56
CA SER A 94 -12.68 -14.28 14.16
C SER A 94 -13.68 -13.67 13.15
N LYS A 95 -13.31 -13.41 11.89
CA LYS A 95 -14.18 -12.67 10.95
C LYS A 95 -14.43 -13.43 9.65
N SER A 96 -15.55 -14.15 9.59
CA SER A 96 -15.95 -14.94 8.42
C SER A 96 -16.58 -14.14 7.29
N ASP A 97 -16.91 -12.88 7.53
CA ASP A 97 -17.67 -11.97 6.66
C ASP A 97 -16.78 -10.97 5.89
N GLN A 98 -15.47 -11.22 5.85
CA GLN A 98 -14.54 -10.35 5.14
C GLN A 98 -14.82 -10.36 3.65
N THR A 99 -14.72 -9.18 3.05
CA THR A 99 -14.94 -8.97 1.62
C THR A 99 -13.72 -8.39 0.93
N LEU A 100 -13.72 -8.46 -0.38
CA LEU A 100 -12.72 -7.92 -1.28
C LEU A 100 -13.43 -7.20 -2.42
N VAL A 101 -12.77 -6.20 -3.01
CA VAL A 101 -13.22 -5.59 -4.27
C VAL A 101 -12.32 -6.06 -5.39
N TYR A 102 -12.89 -6.80 -6.34
CA TYR A 102 -12.19 -7.24 -7.55
C TYR A 102 -12.44 -6.24 -8.68
N ILE A 103 -11.38 -5.66 -9.26
CA ILE A 103 -11.50 -4.85 -10.48
C ILE A 103 -11.56 -5.80 -11.67
N LEU A 104 -12.69 -5.78 -12.37
CA LEU A 104 -12.96 -6.62 -13.54
C LEU A 104 -12.34 -6.00 -14.79
N THR A 105 -12.72 -4.76 -15.12
CA THR A 105 -12.21 -4.02 -16.29
C THR A 105 -11.91 -2.57 -15.94
N LEU A 106 -10.85 -2.02 -16.54
CA LEU A 106 -10.46 -0.61 -16.43
C LEU A 106 -9.95 -0.14 -17.79
N GLY A 107 -10.64 0.83 -18.39
CA GLY A 107 -10.34 1.30 -19.73
C GLY A 107 -10.41 2.82 -19.83
N VAL A 108 -9.56 3.40 -20.67
CA VAL A 108 -9.64 4.80 -21.11
C VAL A 108 -9.37 4.83 -22.60
N VAL A 109 -10.25 5.50 -23.35
CA VAL A 109 -10.11 5.65 -24.81
C VAL A 109 -8.78 6.34 -25.13
N GLU A 110 -8.16 5.96 -26.25
CA GLU A 110 -6.76 6.29 -26.53
C GLU A 110 -6.46 7.80 -26.51
N SER A 111 -7.35 8.61 -27.08
CA SER A 111 -7.22 10.08 -27.13
C SER A 111 -7.29 10.78 -25.76
N TYR A 112 -7.75 10.07 -24.72
CA TYR A 112 -7.85 10.59 -23.35
C TYR A 112 -6.88 9.91 -22.36
N ARG A 113 -5.97 9.07 -22.86
CA ARG A 113 -4.91 8.46 -22.04
C ARG A 113 -3.92 9.52 -21.55
N ASN A 114 -3.18 9.20 -20.50
CA ASN A 114 -2.17 10.08 -19.88
C ASN A 114 -2.71 11.40 -19.28
N LEU A 115 -4.05 11.55 -19.16
CA LEU A 115 -4.70 12.68 -18.49
C LEU A 115 -5.06 12.40 -17.02
N GLY A 116 -4.60 11.28 -16.47
CA GLY A 116 -4.88 10.89 -15.07
C GLY A 116 -6.26 10.24 -14.83
N ILE A 117 -7.06 10.02 -15.88
CA ILE A 117 -8.42 9.46 -15.77
C ILE A 117 -8.42 8.08 -15.09
N ALA A 118 -7.57 7.16 -15.54
CA ALA A 118 -7.46 5.84 -14.94
C ALA A 118 -7.06 5.90 -13.44
N THR A 119 -6.16 6.83 -13.08
CA THR A 119 -5.78 7.06 -11.68
C THR A 119 -6.97 7.52 -10.85
N SER A 120 -7.79 8.44 -11.37
CA SER A 120 -8.99 8.91 -10.67
C SER A 120 -10.04 7.80 -10.51
N LEU A 121 -10.26 6.99 -11.55
CA LEU A 121 -11.19 5.86 -11.49
C LEU A 121 -10.76 4.83 -10.43
N VAL A 122 -9.48 4.44 -10.41
CA VAL A 122 -8.96 3.50 -9.40
C VAL A 122 -9.02 4.11 -7.99
N ARG A 123 -8.83 5.43 -7.83
CA ARG A 123 -9.04 6.10 -6.54
C ARG A 123 -10.49 6.00 -6.06
N GLU A 124 -11.47 6.12 -6.96
CA GLU A 124 -12.87 5.95 -6.59
C GLU A 124 -13.16 4.52 -6.13
N VAL A 125 -12.54 3.51 -6.77
CA VAL A 125 -12.61 2.11 -6.31
C VAL A 125 -11.98 1.92 -4.93
N ILE A 126 -10.80 2.49 -4.66
CA ILE A 126 -10.14 2.39 -3.35
C ILE A 126 -11.01 3.07 -2.27
N LYS A 127 -11.60 4.22 -2.58
CA LYS A 127 -12.50 4.94 -1.69
C LYS A 127 -13.77 4.13 -1.41
N TYR A 128 -14.37 3.53 -2.44
CA TYR A 128 -15.50 2.62 -2.31
C TYR A 128 -15.15 1.43 -1.39
N ALA A 129 -14.04 0.75 -1.64
CA ALA A 129 -13.59 -0.38 -0.82
C ALA A 129 -13.34 0.03 0.65
N SER A 130 -12.74 1.20 0.86
CA SER A 130 -12.48 1.75 2.19
C SER A 130 -13.76 2.12 2.97
N SER A 131 -14.89 2.30 2.28
CA SER A 131 -16.17 2.61 2.93
C SER A 131 -16.83 1.41 3.62
N PHE A 132 -16.39 0.18 3.31
CA PHE A 132 -16.91 -1.05 3.93
C PHE A 132 -15.94 -1.58 4.99
N PRO A 133 -16.29 -1.56 6.30
CA PRO A 133 -15.38 -2.03 7.36
C PRO A 133 -14.94 -3.50 7.24
N THR A 134 -15.74 -4.31 6.53
CA THR A 134 -15.47 -5.73 6.25
C THR A 134 -14.55 -5.94 5.05
N CYS A 135 -14.40 -4.94 4.17
CA CYS A 135 -13.54 -5.05 2.99
C CYS A 135 -12.06 -4.96 3.39
N ARG A 136 -11.22 -5.90 2.93
CA ARG A 136 -9.81 -5.99 3.31
C ARG A 136 -8.84 -5.61 2.19
N ALA A 137 -9.23 -5.72 0.94
CA ALA A 137 -8.37 -5.32 -0.17
C ALA A 137 -9.16 -5.05 -1.46
N VAL A 138 -8.50 -4.29 -2.35
CA VAL A 138 -8.82 -4.21 -3.77
C VAL A 138 -7.79 -5.06 -4.52
N TYR A 139 -8.21 -5.92 -5.43
CA TYR A 139 -7.28 -6.73 -6.22
C TYR A 139 -7.71 -6.87 -7.67
N LEU A 140 -6.77 -7.25 -8.53
CA LEU A 140 -6.99 -7.37 -9.97
C LEU A 140 -5.90 -8.18 -10.67
N HIS A 141 -6.21 -8.56 -11.90
CA HIS A 141 -5.27 -9.20 -12.82
C HIS A 141 -4.85 -8.27 -13.95
N VAL A 142 -3.57 -8.35 -14.34
CA VAL A 142 -3.03 -7.61 -15.48
C VAL A 142 -2.25 -8.56 -16.37
N ILE A 143 -2.58 -8.59 -17.65
CA ILE A 143 -1.81 -9.34 -18.64
C ILE A 143 -0.35 -8.87 -18.66
N SER A 144 0.57 -9.83 -18.67
CA SER A 144 1.99 -9.64 -18.40
C SER A 144 2.71 -8.66 -19.34
N TYR A 145 2.25 -8.50 -20.58
CA TYR A 145 2.82 -7.56 -21.54
C TYR A 145 2.25 -6.13 -21.44
N ASN A 146 1.23 -5.89 -20.59
CA ASN A 146 0.61 -4.57 -20.44
C ASN A 146 1.42 -3.68 -19.47
N SER A 147 2.59 -3.24 -19.93
CA SER A 147 3.49 -2.36 -19.19
C SER A 147 2.83 -1.07 -18.68
N PRO A 148 1.95 -0.37 -19.44
CA PRO A 148 1.26 0.82 -18.95
C PRO A 148 0.37 0.55 -17.73
N ALA A 149 -0.42 -0.52 -17.75
CA ALA A 149 -1.28 -0.88 -16.62
C ALA A 149 -0.44 -1.32 -15.40
N ILE A 150 0.60 -2.12 -15.62
CA ILE A 150 1.55 -2.52 -14.56
C ILE A 150 2.16 -1.28 -13.89
N HIS A 151 2.58 -0.27 -14.67
CA HIS A 151 3.13 0.97 -14.14
C HIS A 151 2.08 1.78 -13.36
N LEU A 152 0.85 1.88 -13.87
CA LEU A 152 -0.26 2.54 -13.18
C LEU A 152 -0.49 1.94 -11.79
N TYR A 153 -0.65 0.61 -11.69
CA TYR A 153 -0.95 -0.05 -10.42
C TYR A 153 0.21 0.06 -9.43
N LYS A 154 1.46 -0.10 -9.88
CA LYS A 154 2.65 0.14 -9.04
C LYS A 154 2.71 1.59 -8.52
N LYS A 155 2.45 2.57 -9.38
CA LYS A 155 2.39 4.00 -9.01
C LYS A 155 1.31 4.29 -7.98
N MET A 156 0.22 3.52 -8.00
CA MET A 156 -0.87 3.59 -7.03
C MET A 156 -0.67 2.68 -5.81
N SER A 157 0.55 2.20 -5.60
CA SER A 157 0.94 1.38 -4.44
C SER A 157 0.24 0.01 -4.35
N PHE A 158 -0.32 -0.49 -5.45
CA PHE A 158 -0.68 -1.90 -5.52
C PHE A 158 0.60 -2.75 -5.53
N GLN A 159 0.56 -3.85 -4.78
CA GLN A 159 1.64 -4.81 -4.67
C GLN A 159 1.43 -5.93 -5.70
N CYS A 160 2.46 -6.23 -6.50
CA CYS A 160 2.47 -7.40 -7.37
C CYS A 160 2.83 -8.62 -6.52
N VAL A 161 1.86 -9.50 -6.27
CA VAL A 161 2.00 -10.60 -5.30
C VAL A 161 2.20 -11.96 -5.95
N ARG A 162 1.71 -12.17 -7.17
CA ARG A 162 1.81 -13.46 -7.85
C ARG A 162 1.89 -13.26 -9.37
N ARG A 163 2.63 -14.15 -10.05
CA ARG A 163 2.55 -14.35 -11.50
C ARG A 163 1.76 -15.64 -11.76
N LEU A 164 0.75 -15.57 -12.60
CA LEU A 164 -0.10 -16.69 -13.00
C LEU A 164 0.26 -17.06 -14.43
N TYR A 165 0.85 -18.24 -14.62
CA TYR A 165 1.32 -18.70 -15.92
C TYR A 165 0.14 -19.15 -16.80
N GLY A 166 0.13 -18.71 -18.06
CA GLY A 166 -0.88 -19.10 -19.05
C GLY A 166 -2.33 -18.74 -18.70
N PHE A 167 -2.53 -17.74 -17.83
CA PHE A 167 -3.83 -17.32 -17.31
C PHE A 167 -4.81 -16.83 -18.39
N TYR A 168 -4.32 -16.06 -19.37
CA TYR A 168 -5.14 -15.57 -20.47
C TYR A 168 -4.94 -16.44 -21.71
N PHE A 169 -6.03 -16.75 -22.41
CA PHE A 169 -6.00 -17.39 -23.73
C PHE A 169 -6.59 -16.43 -24.77
N ILE A 170 -5.73 -15.92 -25.65
CA ILE A 170 -6.08 -14.89 -26.64
C ILE A 170 -5.54 -15.33 -27.99
N ASN A 171 -6.40 -15.40 -29.00
CA ASN A 171 -6.04 -15.74 -30.38
C ASN A 171 -5.18 -17.01 -30.52
N GLY A 172 -5.51 -18.06 -29.76
CA GLY A 172 -4.79 -19.34 -29.80
C GLY A 172 -3.50 -19.40 -28.97
N GLN A 173 -3.15 -18.33 -28.25
CA GLN A 173 -1.93 -18.24 -27.46
C GLN A 173 -2.22 -17.96 -25.98
N HIS A 174 -1.45 -18.62 -25.11
CA HIS A 174 -1.47 -18.38 -23.67
C HIS A 174 -0.55 -17.21 -23.27
N TYR A 175 -1.04 -16.37 -22.35
CA TYR A 175 -0.30 -15.26 -21.78
C TYR A 175 -0.40 -15.27 -20.27
N ASP A 176 0.71 -14.93 -19.62
CA ASP A 176 0.76 -14.83 -18.17
C ASP A 176 0.02 -13.58 -17.67
N SER A 177 -0.43 -13.64 -16.43
CA SER A 177 -1.03 -12.53 -15.69
C SER A 177 -0.22 -12.22 -14.44
N TYR A 178 -0.25 -10.96 -14.01
CA TYR A 178 0.20 -10.53 -12.69
C TYR A 178 -1.00 -10.19 -11.82
N LEU A 179 -1.02 -10.76 -10.62
CA LEU A 179 -1.98 -10.43 -9.57
C LEU A 179 -1.46 -9.23 -8.77
N PHE A 180 -2.27 -8.17 -8.73
CA PHE A 180 -2.01 -6.96 -7.96
C PHE A 180 -3.03 -6.81 -6.83
N ILE A 181 -2.56 -6.37 -5.66
CA ILE A 181 -3.40 -6.16 -4.47
C ILE A 181 -3.09 -4.81 -3.79
N TYR A 182 -4.12 -4.15 -3.27
CA TYR A 182 -4.05 -2.96 -2.45
C TYR A 182 -4.89 -3.18 -1.18
N TYR A 183 -4.25 -3.28 -0.02
CA TYR A 183 -4.96 -3.52 1.22
C TYR A 183 -5.67 -2.26 1.75
N VAL A 184 -6.86 -2.45 2.32
CA VAL A 184 -7.68 -1.41 2.96
C VAL A 184 -8.17 -1.89 4.33
N ASN A 185 -8.58 -0.97 5.20
CA ASN A 185 -9.21 -1.28 6.49
C ASN A 185 -8.46 -2.31 7.35
N GLY A 186 -7.12 -2.18 7.43
CA GLY A 186 -6.27 -3.09 8.21
C GLY A 186 -6.04 -4.46 7.58
N GLY A 187 -6.50 -4.68 6.34
CA GLY A 187 -6.03 -5.80 5.53
C GLY A 187 -4.51 -5.79 5.43
N ARG A 188 -3.92 -6.98 5.42
CA ARG A 188 -2.47 -7.16 5.37
C ARG A 188 -2.14 -8.51 4.79
N SER A 189 -0.98 -8.60 4.17
CA SER A 189 -0.35 -9.88 3.81
C SER A 189 -0.21 -10.74 5.08
N PRO A 190 -0.27 -12.08 4.97
CA PRO A 190 0.10 -12.93 6.08
C PRO A 190 1.55 -12.61 6.43
N CYS A 191 1.79 -12.26 7.71
CA CYS A 191 3.13 -12.01 8.18
C CYS A 191 3.94 -13.29 8.03
N SER A 192 5.15 -13.20 7.48
CA SER A 192 6.07 -14.33 7.62
C SER A 192 6.38 -14.52 9.13
N PRO A 193 6.63 -15.74 9.61
CA PRO A 193 7.05 -15.96 11.00
C PRO A 193 8.25 -15.09 11.41
N LEU A 194 9.14 -14.80 10.45
CA LEU A 194 10.29 -13.93 10.63
C LEU A 194 9.92 -12.46 10.86
N GLU A 195 8.84 -11.96 10.25
CA GLU A 195 8.34 -10.60 10.49
C GLU A 195 7.72 -10.46 11.87
N LEU A 196 7.00 -11.48 12.36
CA LEU A 196 6.51 -11.53 13.73
C LEU A 196 7.65 -11.55 14.74
N VAL A 197 8.69 -12.36 14.49
CA VAL A 197 9.90 -12.37 15.32
C VAL A 197 10.61 -11.02 15.28
N THR A 198 10.70 -10.38 14.12
CA THR A 198 11.30 -9.04 13.97
C THR A 198 10.50 -7.97 14.71
N LEU A 199 9.17 -8.04 14.65
CA LEU A 199 8.28 -7.14 15.39
C LEU A 199 8.43 -7.34 16.91
N ALA A 200 8.50 -8.60 17.37
CA ALA A 200 8.75 -8.93 18.77
C ALA A 200 10.14 -8.47 19.22
N ALA A 201 11.18 -8.71 18.42
CA ALA A 201 12.55 -8.32 18.71
C ALA A 201 12.72 -6.79 18.77
N THR A 202 12.07 -6.05 17.87
CA THR A 202 12.06 -4.58 17.90
C THR A 202 11.33 -4.04 19.13
N TYR A 203 10.19 -4.63 19.49
CA TYR A 203 9.48 -4.29 20.72
C TYR A 203 10.33 -4.54 21.98
N ILE A 204 10.92 -5.73 22.09
CA ILE A 204 11.83 -6.11 23.18
C ILE A 204 13.03 -5.15 23.25
N ARG A 205 13.67 -4.87 22.11
CA ARG A 205 14.81 -3.95 22.03
C ARG A 205 14.42 -2.52 22.45
N SER A 206 13.22 -2.06 22.10
CA SER A 206 12.71 -0.75 22.55
C SER A 206 12.45 -0.73 24.07
N GLY A 207 11.93 -1.83 24.62
CA GLY A 207 11.74 -2.02 26.06
C GLY A 207 13.07 -1.96 26.81
N PHE A 208 14.08 -2.69 26.34
CA PHE A 208 15.43 -2.65 26.92
C PHE A 208 16.08 -1.27 26.83
N LYS A 209 15.95 -0.55 25.70
CA LYS A 209 16.44 0.84 25.59
C LYS A 209 15.75 1.77 26.59
N SER A 210 14.44 1.63 26.78
CA SER A 210 13.67 2.41 27.75
C SER A 210 14.10 2.10 29.20
N MET A 211 14.31 0.83 29.54
CA MET A 211 14.80 0.42 30.85
C MET A 211 16.23 0.91 31.12
N ALA A 212 17.13 0.81 30.14
CA ALA A 212 18.49 1.33 30.24
C ALA A 212 18.51 2.85 30.44
N ALA A 213 17.66 3.60 29.73
CA ALA A 213 17.52 5.04 29.90
C ALA A 213 16.96 5.42 31.29
N ARG A 214 16.05 4.62 31.85
CA ARG A 214 15.54 4.81 33.22
C ARG A 214 16.60 4.54 34.28
N LEU A 215 17.40 3.48 34.10
CA LEU A 215 18.51 3.14 34.99
C LEU A 215 19.57 4.24 35.02
N ARG A 216 20.00 4.73 33.84
CA ARG A 216 20.94 5.85 33.71
C ARG A 216 20.44 7.13 34.37
N LYS A 217 19.16 7.49 34.16
CA LYS A 217 18.52 8.62 34.86
C LYS A 217 18.42 8.42 36.37
N SER A 218 18.34 7.18 36.84
CA SER A 218 18.34 6.87 38.28
C SER A 218 19.74 7.00 38.90
N GLU A 219 20.79 6.63 38.16
CA GLU A 219 22.19 6.80 38.59
C GLU A 219 22.59 8.28 38.61
N GLU A 220 22.24 9.06 37.59
CA GLU A 220 22.46 10.51 37.57
C GLU A 220 21.75 11.20 38.75
N LYS A 221 20.50 10.78 39.07
CA LYS A 221 19.78 11.25 40.27
C LYS A 221 20.41 10.81 41.59
N LYS A 222 21.10 9.66 41.64
CA LYS A 222 21.85 9.20 42.83
C LYS A 222 23.15 9.98 43.02
N VAL A 223 23.87 10.27 41.92
CA VAL A 223 25.11 11.08 41.95
C VAL A 223 24.84 12.52 42.38
N LEU A 224 23.71 13.11 41.98
CA LEU A 224 23.27 14.44 42.40
C LEU A 224 22.78 14.52 43.87
N ARG A 225 22.60 13.38 44.56
CA ARG A 225 22.10 13.33 45.95
C ARG A 225 23.18 13.18 47.02
N TRP A 226 24.47 13.21 46.68
CA TRP A 226 25.55 13.18 47.67
C TRP A 226 25.68 14.55 48.38
N PRO A 227 25.50 14.66 49.71
CA PRO A 227 25.67 15.93 50.39
C PRO A 227 27.15 16.23 50.66
N LYS A 228 27.55 17.48 50.37
CA LYS A 228 28.86 18.06 50.75
C LYS A 228 29.03 18.08 52.27
N GLY A 229 30.15 17.52 52.73
CA GLY A 229 30.97 18.04 53.83
C GLY A 229 30.70 17.52 55.24
N LYS A 230 31.72 16.91 55.86
CA LYS A 230 32.43 17.47 57.03
C LYS A 230 33.64 16.61 57.42
N GLU A 231 34.76 17.28 57.60
CA GLU A 231 35.99 16.84 58.27
C GLU A 231 35.71 16.41 59.73
N THR A 232 36.49 15.48 60.30
CA THR A 232 37.31 15.64 61.53
C THR A 232 38.01 14.31 61.90
N CYS A 233 39.19 14.46 62.51
CA CYS A 233 40.27 13.56 62.87
C CYS A 233 40.03 12.64 64.11
N CYS A 234 40.76 11.50 64.20
CA CYS A 234 41.49 10.92 65.37
C CYS A 234 41.64 9.37 65.22
N LEU A 235 42.87 8.82 65.09
CA LEU A 235 43.75 8.18 66.12
C LEU A 235 43.14 6.90 66.74
N MET A 236 43.76 5.72 66.91
CA MET A 236 45.11 5.09 66.87
C MET A 236 44.85 3.56 66.77
N THR A 237 45.73 2.64 66.35
CA THR A 237 46.96 2.18 67.02
C THR A 237 47.76 1.23 66.12
N ALA A 238 49.07 1.24 66.38
CA ALA A 238 50.17 0.51 65.74
C ALA A 238 50.08 -1.03 65.71
N THR A 239 50.77 -1.65 64.75
CA THR A 239 51.80 -2.66 65.05
C THR A 239 52.83 -2.71 63.92
N GLN A 240 54.10 -2.69 64.30
CA GLN A 240 55.30 -2.72 63.46
C GLN A 240 55.48 -4.10 62.79
N ASN A 241 56.07 -4.14 61.59
CA ASN A 241 57.37 -4.82 61.44
C ASN A 241 58.15 -4.41 60.18
N LYS A 242 59.46 -4.56 60.30
CA LYS A 242 60.55 -3.86 59.62
C LYS A 242 61.33 -4.80 58.69
N ARG A 243 61.73 -4.34 57.50
CA ARG A 243 63.00 -4.67 56.77
C ARG A 243 63.02 -3.90 55.42
N SER A 244 63.78 -2.81 55.33
CA SER A 244 65.20 -2.66 54.85
C SER A 244 65.26 -2.25 53.37
N PHE A 245 65.53 -0.97 53.07
CA PHE A 245 66.80 -0.39 52.51
C PHE A 245 67.23 -1.05 51.19
N THR A 246 67.29 -0.35 50.05
CA THR A 246 68.20 0.77 49.66
C THR A 246 67.57 1.67 48.58
N THR A 247 67.60 3.02 48.61
CA THR A 247 68.64 3.97 48.07
C THR A 247 69.09 3.62 46.63
N GLU A 248 69.13 4.46 45.60
CA GLU A 248 69.32 5.92 45.34
C GLU A 248 68.60 6.26 43.99
N ASP A 249 67.92 7.39 43.82
CA ASP A 249 68.36 8.77 43.52
C ASP A 249 68.78 9.06 42.06
N ALA A 250 68.36 10.26 41.63
CA ALA A 250 68.79 11.08 40.50
C ALA A 250 68.34 10.72 39.06
N GLY A 251 67.73 11.73 38.40
CA GLY A 251 67.72 11.80 36.93
C GLY A 251 66.60 12.62 36.30
N CYS A 252 66.69 13.95 36.41
CA CYS A 252 65.88 14.90 35.62
C CYS A 252 66.23 14.89 34.11
N GLN A 253 65.27 15.45 33.35
CA GLN A 253 65.36 16.15 32.04
C GLN A 253 65.20 15.37 30.71
N PHE A 254 64.02 15.63 30.11
CA PHE A 254 63.81 16.20 28.77
C PHE A 254 64.94 16.11 27.73
N VAL A 255 64.63 15.42 26.62
CA VAL A 255 64.61 15.98 25.25
C VAL A 255 63.39 15.40 24.54
#